data_AF-A0AAJ1QB73-F1
#
_entry.id   AF-A0AAJ1QB73-F1
#
_cell.length_a   1.000
_cell.length_b   1.000
_cell.length_c   1.000
_cell.angle_alpha   90.00
_cell.angle_beta   90.00
_cell.angle_gamma   90.00
#
_symmetry.space_group_name_H-M   'P 1'
#
loop_
_entity.id
_entity.type
_entity.pdbx_description
1 polymer ?
#
loop_
_entity_poly.entity_id
_entity_poly.type
_entity_poly.pdbx_seq_one_letter_code
_entity_poly.pdbx_strand_id
1 'polypeptide(L)'
;MTGDNQKLYRWRCRAATYANWPTLRYMLRGNTVSDAPLIIGSLDPCYSCTDRMTVVDVRKKKSKVVPYKELERYSIERKNSPLK
;
A
#
# COMPACT_ATOMS: atom_id res chain seq x y z
N MET A 1 -23.05 14.35 2.95
CA MET A 1 -22.45 12.99 2.90
C MET A 1 -23.19 12.09 1.91
N THR A 2 -24.49 12.31 1.68
CA THR A 2 -25.22 11.89 0.48
C THR A 2 -25.01 12.91 -0.65
N GLY A 3 -24.70 12.44 -1.85
CA GLY A 3 -24.86 13.15 -3.11
C GLY A 3 -26.21 12.78 -3.75
N ASP A 4 -26.41 13.19 -5.00
CA ASP A 4 -27.67 12.94 -5.70
C ASP A 4 -28.08 11.46 -5.70
N ASN A 5 -29.38 11.24 -5.57
CA ASN A 5 -30.00 9.94 -5.70
C ASN A 5 -29.55 8.91 -4.63
N GLN A 6 -29.39 9.35 -3.36
CA GLN A 6 -29.00 8.50 -2.22
C GLN A 6 -27.62 7.84 -2.39
N LYS A 7 -26.76 8.37 -3.26
CA LYS A 7 -25.40 7.84 -3.46
C LYS A 7 -24.41 8.56 -2.55
N LEU A 8 -23.38 7.85 -2.10
CA LEU A 8 -22.26 8.47 -1.38
C LEU A 8 -21.48 9.40 -2.31
N TYR A 9 -21.46 10.71 -2.01
CA TYR A 9 -20.69 11.69 -2.80
C TYR A 9 -19.18 11.39 -2.75
N ARG A 10 -18.67 10.98 -1.58
CA ARG A 10 -17.28 10.56 -1.38
C ARG A 10 -17.16 9.72 -0.12
N TRP A 11 -16.53 8.55 -0.24
CA TRP A 11 -16.18 7.69 0.89
C TRP A 11 -14.68 7.43 0.93
N ARG A 12 -14.03 7.68 2.07
CA ARG A 12 -12.60 7.42 2.27
C ARG A 12 -12.38 6.64 3.55
N CYS A 13 -12.38 5.31 3.46
CA CYS A 13 -11.92 4.46 4.56
C CYS A 13 -10.40 4.63 4.76
N ARG A 14 -9.99 4.96 6.00
CA ARG A 14 -8.59 5.05 6.44
C ARG A 14 -8.30 3.87 7.38
N ALA A 15 -7.51 2.91 6.91
CA ALA A 15 -7.02 1.83 7.77
C ALA A 15 -5.96 2.34 8.76
N ALA A 16 -5.91 1.75 9.95
CA ALA A 16 -4.92 2.07 10.98
C ALA A 16 -3.48 1.83 10.48
N THR A 17 -3.26 0.74 9.74
CA THR A 17 -1.96 0.39 9.15
C THR A 17 -1.39 1.49 8.24
N TYR A 18 -2.24 2.24 7.52
CA TYR A 18 -1.78 3.33 6.65
C TYR A 18 -1.11 4.47 7.44
N ALA A 19 -1.59 4.73 8.66
CA ALA A 19 -0.99 5.75 9.54
C ALA A 19 0.33 5.27 10.16
N ASN A 20 0.46 3.97 10.41
CA ASN A 20 1.61 3.36 11.09
C ASN A 20 2.75 2.96 10.14
N TRP A 21 2.50 2.93 8.83
CA TRP A 21 3.52 2.55 7.85
C TRP A 21 4.76 3.48 7.81
N PRO A 22 4.61 4.82 7.86
CA PRO A 22 5.77 5.71 7.85
C PRO A 22 6.66 5.58 9.09
N THR A 23 6.09 5.22 10.25
CA THR A 23 6.84 5.06 11.50
C THR A 23 7.69 3.79 11.52
N LEU A 24 7.30 2.76 10.76
CA LEU A 24 8.07 1.52 10.61
C LEU A 24 9.52 1.78 10.18
N ARG A 25 9.76 2.79 9.32
CA ARG A 25 11.12 3.17 8.90
C ARG A 25 12.02 3.57 10.06
N TYR A 26 11.46 4.19 11.09
CA TYR A 26 12.21 4.62 12.27
C TYR A 26 12.38 3.46 13.26
N MET A 27 11.38 2.59 13.38
CA MET A 27 11.45 1.40 14.25
C MET A 27 12.49 0.38 13.76
N LEU A 28 12.76 0.31 12.46
CA LEU A 28 13.77 -0.58 11.90
C LEU A 28 15.21 -0.05 12.02
N ARG A 29 15.41 1.22 12.39
CA ARG A 29 16.77 1.79 12.51
C ARG A 29 17.44 1.31 13.80
N GLY A 30 18.65 0.79 13.67
CA GLY A 30 19.48 0.33 14.81
C GLY A 30 19.20 -1.11 15.26
N ASN A 31 18.22 -1.78 14.66
CA ASN A 31 17.91 -3.19 14.93
C ASN A 31 18.59 -4.13 13.91
N THR A 32 18.69 -5.40 14.26
CA THR A 32 19.24 -6.41 13.33
C THR A 32 18.20 -6.81 12.28
N VAL A 33 18.65 -7.36 11.16
CA VAL A 33 17.73 -7.86 10.10
C VAL A 33 16.80 -8.95 10.64
N SER A 34 17.27 -9.72 11.61
CA SER A 34 16.51 -10.78 12.27
C SER A 34 15.33 -10.26 13.09
N ASP A 35 15.39 -9.02 13.57
CA ASP A 35 14.32 -8.40 14.38
C ASP A 35 13.21 -7.77 13.52
N ALA A 36 13.45 -7.59 12.21
CA ALA A 36 12.49 -7.03 11.29
C ALA A 36 11.11 -7.72 11.31
N PRO A 37 10.97 -9.06 11.23
CA PRO A 37 9.67 -9.72 11.31
C PRO A 37 8.96 -9.50 12.65
N LEU A 38 9.69 -9.36 13.75
CA LEU A 38 9.13 -9.16 15.08
C LEU A 38 8.55 -7.74 15.22
N ILE A 39 9.30 -6.75 14.75
CA ILE A 39 8.89 -5.34 14.69
C ILE A 39 7.68 -5.18 13.76
N ILE A 40 7.72 -5.79 12.58
CA ILE A 40 6.62 -5.74 11.61
C ILE A 40 5.39 -6.44 12.18
N GLY A 41 5.53 -7.62 12.79
CA GLY A 41 4.45 -8.36 13.41
C GLY A 41 3.77 -7.59 14.56
N SER A 42 4.53 -6.80 15.33
CA SER A 42 3.96 -5.98 16.42
C SER A 42 2.98 -4.90 15.97
N LEU A 43 3.05 -4.49 14.69
CA LEU A 43 2.16 -3.48 14.10
C LEU A 43 0.92 -4.08 13.45
N ASP A 44 0.86 -5.40 13.30
CA ASP A 44 -0.18 -6.15 12.57
C ASP A 44 -0.54 -5.52 11.20
N PRO A 45 0.39 -5.52 10.23
CA PRO A 45 0.16 -4.86 8.96
C PRO A 45 -0.79 -5.65 8.08
N CYS A 46 -2.05 -5.19 8.01
CA CYS A 46 -3.00 -5.66 7.01
C CYS A 46 -2.77 -4.97 5.65
N TYR A 47 -2.09 -5.64 4.72
CA TYR A 47 -1.88 -5.11 3.36
C TYR A 47 -3.18 -4.88 2.59
N SER A 48 -4.15 -5.80 2.73
CA SER A 48 -5.49 -5.68 2.13
C SER A 48 -6.24 -4.43 2.61
N CYS A 49 -5.96 -3.96 3.82
CA CYS A 49 -6.55 -2.74 4.37
C CYS A 49 -5.90 -1.46 3.78
N THR A 50 -4.77 -1.61 3.08
CA THR A 50 -3.96 -0.53 2.49
C THR A 50 -3.85 -0.61 0.97
N ASP A 51 -4.79 -1.28 0.30
CA ASP A 51 -4.71 -1.70 -1.11
C ASP A 51 -4.74 -0.57 -2.18
N ARG A 52 -4.43 0.66 -1.77
CA ARG A 52 -4.18 1.80 -2.65
C ARG A 52 -2.68 1.89 -2.97
N MET A 53 -2.20 0.93 -3.77
CA MET A 53 -0.78 0.86 -4.13
C MET A 53 -0.43 1.88 -5.23
N THR A 54 0.54 2.73 -4.95
CA THR A 54 1.17 3.61 -5.96
C THR A 54 2.60 3.13 -6.15
N VAL A 55 2.97 2.77 -7.37
CA VAL A 55 4.33 2.37 -7.68
C VAL A 55 5.09 3.60 -8.15
N VAL A 56 6.22 3.89 -7.50
CA VAL A 56 7.08 5.03 -7.80
C VAL A 56 8.42 4.53 -8.31
N ASP A 57 8.74 4.83 -9.57
CA ASP A 57 10.06 4.60 -10.14
C ASP A 57 10.94 5.83 -9.86
N VAL A 58 11.87 5.68 -8.91
CA VAL A 58 12.78 6.76 -8.47
C VAL A 58 13.74 7.16 -9.59
N ARG A 59 14.16 6.21 -10.44
CA ARG A 59 15.12 6.50 -11.54
C ARG A 59 14.43 7.24 -12.67
N LYS A 60 13.19 6.85 -13.01
CA LYS A 60 12.42 7.47 -14.09
C LYS A 60 11.56 8.64 -13.64
N LYS A 61 11.53 8.96 -12.34
CA LYS A 61 10.67 9.99 -11.72
C LYS A 61 9.19 9.84 -12.11
N LYS A 62 8.71 8.61 -12.26
CA LYS A 62 7.31 8.31 -12.63
C LYS A 62 6.59 7.67 -11.46
N SER A 63 5.37 8.13 -11.19
CA SER A 63 4.44 7.52 -10.24
C SER A 63 3.18 7.07 -10.96
N LYS A 64 2.82 5.80 -10.82
CA LYS A 64 1.57 5.25 -11.38
C LYS A 64 0.76 4.61 -10.25
N VAL A 65 -0.50 5.04 -10.12
CA VAL A 65 -1.47 4.37 -9.24
C VAL A 65 -1.92 3.10 -9.95
N VAL A 66 -1.71 1.95 -9.33
CA VAL A 66 -2.04 0.66 -9.96
C VAL A 66 -3.43 0.24 -9.49
N PRO A 67 -4.39 0.05 -10.41
CA PRO A 67 -5.71 -0.49 -10.06
C PRO A 67 -5.60 -1.97 -9.70
N TYR A 68 -6.49 -2.44 -8.83
CA TYR A 68 -6.51 -3.82 -8.32
C TYR A 68 -6.40 -4.89 -9.42
N LYS A 69 -7.18 -4.76 -10.51
CA LYS A 69 -7.17 -5.69 -11.64
C LYS A 69 -5.80 -5.82 -12.32
N GLU A 70 -5.05 -4.73 -12.41
CA GLU A 70 -3.72 -4.75 -13.02
C GLU A 70 -2.70 -5.42 -12.09
N LEU A 71 -2.85 -5.24 -10.77
CA LEU A 71 -2.04 -5.91 -9.75
C LEU A 71 -2.31 -7.43 -9.70
N GLU A 72 -3.59 -7.81 -9.78
CA GLU A 72 -4.04 -9.19 -9.83
C GLU A 72 -3.48 -9.90 -11.07
N ARG A 73 -3.66 -9.29 -12.25
CA ARG A 73 -3.08 -9.80 -13.51
C ARG A 73 -1.57 -9.97 -13.41
N TYR A 74 -0.86 -8.98 -12.84
CA TYR A 74 0.59 -9.08 -12.63
C TYR A 74 0.98 -10.24 -11.70
N SER A 75 0.21 -10.46 -10.63
CA SER A 75 0.47 -11.52 -9.64
C SER A 75 0.34 -12.93 -10.26
N ILE A 76 -0.59 -13.08 -11.20
CA ILE A 76 -0.83 -14.31 -11.96
C ILE A 76 0.23 -14.49 -13.06
N GLU A 77 0.40 -13.49 -13.93
CA GLU A 77 1.21 -13.63 -15.14
C GLU A 77 2.72 -13.49 -14.89
N ARG A 78 3.12 -12.67 -13.90
CA ARG A 78 4.50 -12.31 -13.55
C ARG A 78 5.40 -11.82 -14.70
N LYS A 79 4.83 -11.54 -15.88
CA LYS A 79 5.59 -11.29 -17.12
C LYS A 79 5.74 -9.81 -17.49
N ASN A 80 5.08 -8.87 -16.80
CA ASN A 80 5.16 -7.44 -17.13
C ASN A 80 5.06 -6.56 -15.89
N SER A 81 6.07 -5.72 -15.62
CA SER A 81 5.97 -4.74 -14.53
C SER A 81 4.81 -3.77 -14.77
N PRO A 82 3.99 -3.45 -13.74
CA PRO A 82 2.91 -2.47 -13.86
C PRO A 82 3.38 -1.04 -14.17
N LEU A 83 4.71 -0.81 -14.16
CA LEU A 83 5.40 0.44 -14.48
C LEU A 83 5.76 0.62 -15.97
N LYS A 84 5.36 -0.30 -16.87
CA LYS A 84 5.53 -0.09 -18.32
C LYS A 84 4.78 1.16 -18.80
#